data_AF-A0A7X1FMT8-F1
#
_entry.id   AF-A0A7X1FMT8-F1
#
_cell.length_a   1.000
_cell.length_b   1.000
_cell.length_c   1.000
_cell.angle_alpha   90.00
_cell.angle_beta   90.00
_cell.angle_gamma   90.00
#
_symmetry.space_group_name_H-M   'P 1'
#
loop_
_entity.id
_entity.type
_entity.pdbx_description
1 polymer ?
#
loop_
_entity_poly.entity_id
_entity_poly.type
_entity_poly.pdbx_seq_one_letter_code
_entity_poly.pdbx_strand_id
1 'polypeptide(L)'
;MLSAASSSRPGLRRGLVLWLYAAGAGHLLVGLVLTWAGHQALFNDYLASIEQAFWGAAAPAPARAQQVWWLGLFGATLQSYALYLLALVYLGDRLRAPAAWAWLMAGIVLWAPQDMWLSWQVGMSSHLWIDSFALLVLLPPLAWLYRHDRLTSRSLS
;
A
#
# COMPACT_ATOMS: atom_id res chain seq x y z
N MET A 1 -7.47 25.60 40.13
CA MET A 1 -8.81 25.31 39.58
C MET A 1 -8.95 26.17 38.33
N LEU A 2 -9.06 25.71 37.09
CA LEU A 2 -9.67 24.52 36.52
C LEU A 2 -8.80 23.92 35.39
N SER A 3 -8.96 22.61 35.21
CA SER A 3 -8.45 21.78 34.13
C SER A 3 -8.94 22.24 32.75
N ALA A 4 -8.06 22.17 31.75
CA ALA A 4 -8.44 21.99 30.35
C ALA A 4 -7.55 20.92 29.71
N ALA A 5 -7.58 19.71 30.29
CA ALA A 5 -7.08 18.52 29.62
C ALA A 5 -8.13 18.01 28.60
N SER A 6 -7.62 17.68 27.41
CA SER A 6 -8.18 16.79 26.38
C SER A 6 -9.33 17.30 25.49
N SER A 7 -8.95 17.79 24.31
CA SER A 7 -9.66 17.45 23.06
C SER A 7 -8.81 16.39 22.35
N SER A 8 -8.77 15.16 22.88
CA SER A 8 -8.50 14.02 22.02
C SER A 8 -9.65 14.00 21.02
N ARG A 9 -9.39 14.05 19.71
CA ARG A 9 -10.46 13.93 18.70
C ARG A 9 -10.72 12.44 18.48
N PRO A 10 -11.69 11.78 19.15
CA PRO A 10 -12.03 10.39 18.87
C PRO A 10 -12.38 10.16 17.39
N GLY A 11 -12.82 11.22 16.68
CA GLY A 11 -13.07 11.19 15.24
C GLY A 11 -11.84 11.01 14.36
N LEU A 12 -10.68 11.59 14.71
CA LEU A 12 -9.49 11.53 13.83
C LEU A 12 -8.91 10.12 13.80
N ARG A 13 -8.71 9.49 14.96
CA ARG A 13 -8.22 8.11 15.02
C ARG A 13 -9.12 7.17 14.22
N ARG A 14 -10.44 7.27 14.44
CA ARG A 14 -11.42 6.46 13.71
C ARG A 14 -11.33 6.70 12.20
N GLY A 15 -11.22 7.95 11.77
CA GLY A 15 -11.05 8.31 10.36
C GLY A 15 -9.79 7.69 9.74
N LEU A 16 -8.65 7.76 10.44
CA LEU A 16 -7.39 7.17 9.95
C LEU A 16 -7.43 5.64 9.92
N VAL A 17 -8.07 4.98 10.89
CA VAL A 17 -8.27 3.53 10.85
C VAL A 17 -9.17 3.13 9.68
N LEU A 18 -10.28 3.85 9.47
CA LEU A 18 -11.16 3.60 8.32
C LEU A 18 -10.44 3.82 6.98
N TRP A 19 -9.58 4.84 6.92
CA TRP A 19 -8.70 5.07 5.77
C TRP A 19 -7.79 3.86 5.50
N LEU A 20 -7.15 3.31 6.53
CA LEU A 20 -6.28 2.13 6.38
C LEU A 20 -7.05 0.87 5.99
N TYR A 21 -8.28 0.69 6.50
CA TYR A 21 -9.17 -0.37 6.02
C TYR A 21 -9.53 -0.20 4.54
N ALA A 22 -9.89 1.02 4.12
CA ALA A 22 -10.19 1.33 2.74
C ALA A 22 -8.98 1.08 1.84
N ALA A 23 -7.77 1.48 2.28
CA ALA A 23 -6.54 1.21 1.57
C ALA A 23 -6.28 -0.30 1.44
N GLY A 24 -6.38 -1.08 2.52
CA GLY A 24 -6.21 -2.54 2.48
C GLY A 24 -7.24 -3.24 1.58
N ALA A 25 -8.52 -2.83 1.64
CA ALA A 25 -9.56 -3.33 0.75
C ALA A 25 -9.29 -2.94 -0.71
N GLY A 26 -8.78 -1.73 -0.95
CA GLY A 26 -8.31 -1.28 -2.26
C GLY A 26 -7.22 -2.18 -2.83
N HIS A 27 -6.20 -2.53 -2.02
CA HIS A 27 -5.14 -3.46 -2.45
C HIS A 27 -5.72 -4.84 -2.79
N LEU A 28 -6.68 -5.35 -2.00
CA LEU A 28 -7.33 -6.62 -2.28
C LEU A 28 -8.11 -6.59 -3.61
N LEU A 29 -8.89 -5.53 -3.84
CA LEU A 29 -9.63 -5.34 -5.09
C LEU A 29 -8.70 -5.21 -6.29
N VAL A 30 -7.66 -4.38 -6.20
CA VAL A 30 -6.64 -4.26 -7.24
C VAL A 30 -6.00 -5.62 -7.49
N GLY A 31 -5.60 -6.35 -6.45
CA GLY A 31 -5.03 -7.70 -6.60
C GLY A 31 -5.96 -8.68 -7.32
N LEU A 32 -7.26 -8.65 -7.03
CA LEU A 32 -8.27 -9.45 -7.74
C LEU A 32 -8.37 -9.06 -9.22
N VAL A 33 -8.41 -7.75 -9.51
CA VAL A 33 -8.47 -7.26 -10.90
C VAL A 33 -7.20 -7.64 -11.67
N LEU A 34 -6.02 -7.48 -11.07
CA LEU A 34 -4.75 -7.85 -11.72
C LEU A 34 -4.69 -9.36 -12.02
N THR A 35 -5.12 -10.21 -11.07
CA THR A 35 -5.13 -11.67 -11.24
C THR A 35 -6.06 -12.13 -12.35
N TRP A 36 -7.29 -11.63 -12.37
CA TRP A 36 -8.33 -12.20 -13.22
C TRP A 36 -8.59 -11.39 -14.50
N ALA A 37 -8.25 -10.10 -14.50
CA ALA A 37 -8.53 -9.18 -15.59
C ALA A 37 -7.26 -8.52 -16.17
N GLY A 38 -6.05 -8.96 -15.80
CA GLY A 38 -4.79 -8.40 -16.31
C GLY A 38 -4.60 -8.45 -17.84
N HIS A 39 -5.37 -9.30 -18.53
CA HIS A 39 -5.38 -9.42 -20.00
C HIS A 39 -6.34 -8.44 -20.70
N GLN A 40 -7.15 -7.70 -19.94
CA GLN A 40 -8.17 -6.80 -20.47
C GLN A 40 -7.56 -5.49 -21.00
N ALA A 41 -8.29 -4.84 -21.90
CA ALA A 41 -7.84 -3.60 -22.55
C ALA A 41 -7.49 -2.46 -21.58
N LEU A 42 -8.05 -2.50 -20.36
CA LEU A 42 -7.73 -1.59 -19.25
C LEU A 42 -6.22 -1.48 -18.98
N PHE A 43 -5.47 -2.57 -19.18
CA PHE A 43 -4.04 -2.63 -18.90
C PHE A 43 -3.18 -2.37 -20.14
N ASN A 44 -3.77 -2.08 -21.31
CA ASN A 44 -3.00 -1.96 -22.55
C ASN A 44 -1.96 -0.84 -22.48
N ASP A 45 -2.35 0.34 -22.00
CA ASP A 45 -1.46 1.50 -21.90
C ASP A 45 -0.34 1.25 -20.89
N TYR A 46 -0.68 0.62 -19.77
CA TYR A 46 0.30 0.22 -18.75
C TYR A 46 1.32 -0.78 -19.33
N LEU A 47 0.86 -1.85 -19.97
CA LEU A 47 1.72 -2.83 -20.60
C LEU A 47 2.57 -2.20 -21.71
N ALA A 48 1.97 -1.33 -22.53
CA ALA A 48 2.70 -0.60 -23.57
C ALA A 48 3.83 0.27 -22.99
N SER A 49 3.64 0.86 -21.80
CA SER A 49 4.71 1.61 -21.12
C SER A 49 5.88 0.71 -20.69
N ILE A 50 5.61 -0.52 -20.27
CA ILE A 50 6.65 -1.53 -19.99
C ILE A 50 7.33 -1.94 -21.29
N GLU A 51 6.56 -2.24 -22.33
CA GLU A 51 7.11 -2.60 -23.65
C GLU A 51 8.02 -1.49 -24.19
N GLN A 52 7.61 -0.23 -24.08
CA GLN A 52 8.42 0.92 -24.47
C GLN A 52 9.74 1.00 -23.67
N ALA A 53 9.71 0.74 -22.36
CA ALA A 53 10.90 0.80 -21.51
C ALA A 53 11.92 -0.30 -21.83
N PHE A 54 11.46 -1.51 -22.16
CA PHE A 54 12.34 -2.67 -22.38
C PHE A 54 12.67 -2.94 -23.85
N TRP A 55 11.78 -2.59 -24.78
CA TRP A 55 11.89 -2.90 -26.20
C TRP A 55 11.94 -1.65 -27.09
N GLY A 56 11.58 -0.48 -26.58
CA GLY A 56 11.51 0.77 -27.37
C GLY A 56 10.34 0.83 -28.36
N ALA A 57 9.54 -0.23 -28.43
CA ALA A 57 8.40 -0.43 -29.32
C ALA A 57 7.50 -1.54 -28.73
N ALA A 58 6.48 -1.97 -29.49
CA ALA A 58 5.65 -3.12 -29.12
C ALA A 58 6.52 -4.38 -28.94
N ALA A 59 6.30 -5.09 -27.83
CA ALA A 59 7.04 -6.30 -27.54
C ALA A 59 6.59 -7.48 -28.43
N PRO A 60 7.47 -8.47 -28.68
CA PRO A 60 7.07 -9.74 -29.28
C PRO A 60 5.91 -10.38 -28.50
N ALA A 61 4.97 -11.00 -29.21
CA ALA A 61 3.76 -11.56 -28.60
C ALA A 61 4.01 -12.49 -27.38
N PRO A 62 5.04 -13.37 -27.37
CA PRO A 62 5.36 -14.17 -26.19
C PRO A 62 5.80 -13.33 -24.98
N ALA A 63 6.52 -12.23 -25.19
CA ALA A 63 6.95 -11.34 -24.12
C ALA A 63 5.75 -10.60 -23.51
N ARG A 64 4.79 -10.15 -24.33
CA ARG A 64 3.53 -9.58 -23.83
C ARG A 64 2.71 -10.59 -23.04
N ALA A 65 2.59 -11.82 -23.54
CA ALA A 65 1.91 -12.89 -22.80
C ALA A 65 2.58 -13.17 -21.45
N GLN A 66 3.92 -13.12 -21.39
CA GLN A 66 4.68 -13.25 -20.15
C GLN A 66 4.41 -12.07 -19.19
N GLN A 67 4.32 -10.83 -19.67
CA GLN A 67 3.97 -9.66 -18.84
C GLN A 67 2.58 -9.80 -18.22
N VAL A 68 1.58 -10.22 -19.00
CA VAL A 68 0.21 -10.48 -18.50
C VAL A 68 0.22 -11.59 -17.44
N TRP A 69 0.99 -12.65 -17.67
CA TRP A 69 1.15 -13.72 -16.68
C TRP A 69 1.79 -13.22 -15.38
N TRP A 70 2.85 -12.41 -15.47
CA TRP A 70 3.47 -11.77 -14.31
C TRP A 70 2.52 -10.87 -13.55
N LEU A 71 1.71 -10.07 -14.27
CA LEU A 71 0.68 -9.22 -13.67
C LEU A 71 -0.32 -10.05 -12.86
N GLY A 72 -0.71 -11.21 -13.39
CA GLY A 72 -1.61 -12.12 -12.70
C GLY A 72 -1.03 -12.69 -11.39
N LEU A 73 0.22 -13.13 -11.44
CA LEU A 73 0.96 -13.62 -10.27
C LEU A 73 1.17 -12.54 -9.21
N PHE A 74 1.53 -11.34 -9.64
CA PHE A 74 1.66 -10.20 -8.74
C PHE A 74 0.32 -9.87 -8.08
N GLY A 75 -0.78 -9.89 -8.85
CA GLY A 75 -2.12 -9.75 -8.31
C GLY A 75 -2.44 -10.76 -7.21
N ALA A 76 -2.08 -12.03 -7.39
CA ALA A 76 -2.34 -13.07 -6.40
C ALA A 76 -1.52 -12.85 -5.11
N THR A 77 -0.27 -12.40 -5.27
CA THR A 77 0.60 -11.99 -4.15
C THR A 77 0.01 -10.80 -3.40
N LEU A 78 -0.48 -9.80 -4.14
CA LEU A 78 -1.08 -8.60 -3.59
C LEU A 78 -2.35 -8.90 -2.79
N GLN A 79 -3.15 -9.89 -3.21
CA GLN A 79 -4.32 -10.33 -2.44
C GLN A 79 -3.91 -10.90 -1.07
N SER A 80 -2.91 -11.79 -1.03
CA SER A 80 -2.38 -12.34 0.22
C SER A 80 -1.80 -11.26 1.13
N TYR A 81 -1.02 -10.34 0.54
CA TYR A 81 -0.46 -9.20 1.26
C TYR A 81 -1.56 -8.30 1.84
N ALA A 82 -2.60 -8.00 1.06
CA ALA A 82 -3.74 -7.20 1.48
C ALA A 82 -4.49 -7.83 2.67
N LEU A 83 -4.62 -9.15 2.71
CA LEU A 83 -5.21 -9.85 3.87
C LEU A 83 -4.38 -9.62 5.14
N TYR A 84 -3.04 -9.70 5.05
CA TYR A 84 -2.17 -9.43 6.19
C TYR A 84 -2.19 -7.97 6.61
N LEU A 85 -2.24 -7.03 5.65
CA LEU A 85 -2.42 -5.60 5.94
C LEU A 85 -3.73 -5.37 6.71
N LEU A 86 -4.85 -5.91 6.22
CA LEU A 86 -6.16 -5.80 6.86
C LEU A 86 -6.17 -6.41 8.26
N ALA A 87 -5.50 -7.56 8.44
CA ALA A 87 -5.35 -8.18 9.75
C ALA A 87 -4.56 -7.30 10.72
N LEU A 88 -3.46 -6.69 10.29
CA LEU A 88 -2.68 -5.76 11.12
C LEU A 88 -3.47 -4.50 11.46
N VAL A 89 -4.24 -3.95 10.50
CA VAL A 89 -5.14 -2.81 10.78
C VAL A 89 -6.20 -3.20 11.81
N TYR A 90 -6.78 -4.38 11.69
CA TYR A 90 -7.75 -4.91 12.66
C TYR A 90 -7.15 -5.09 14.05
N LEU A 91 -5.97 -5.71 14.16
CA LEU A 91 -5.29 -5.89 15.43
C LEU A 91 -4.89 -4.54 16.04
N GLY A 92 -4.35 -3.62 15.25
CA GLY A 92 -4.00 -2.27 15.69
C GLY A 92 -5.22 -1.50 16.20
N ASP A 93 -6.37 -1.61 15.52
CA ASP A 93 -7.60 -0.95 15.96
C ASP A 93 -8.14 -1.54 17.27
N ARG A 94 -8.33 -2.87 17.30
CA ARG A 94 -8.99 -3.59 18.39
C ARG A 94 -8.13 -3.64 19.65
N LEU A 95 -6.83 -3.90 19.51
CA LEU A 95 -5.91 -4.06 20.64
C LEU A 95 -5.20 -2.76 21.02
N ARG A 96 -5.39 -1.68 20.25
CA ARG A 96 -4.65 -0.42 20.45
C ARG A 96 -3.13 -0.63 20.46
N ALA A 97 -2.66 -1.62 19.70
CA ALA A 97 -1.28 -2.09 19.74
C ALA A 97 -0.38 -1.23 18.83
N PRO A 98 0.54 -0.41 19.36
CA PRO A 98 1.40 0.43 18.53
C PRO A 98 2.30 -0.38 17.59
N ALA A 99 2.64 -1.61 17.98
CA ALA A 99 3.43 -2.53 17.17
C ALA A 99 2.78 -2.83 15.82
N ALA A 100 1.44 -2.90 15.73
CA ALA A 100 0.76 -3.16 14.46
C ALA A 100 1.03 -2.03 13.43
N TRP A 101 0.94 -0.77 13.88
CA TRP A 101 1.26 0.40 13.06
C TRP A 101 2.74 0.42 12.66
N ALA A 102 3.63 0.04 13.57
CA ALA A 102 5.07 -0.05 13.31
C ALA A 102 5.40 -1.10 12.24
N TRP A 103 4.79 -2.28 12.30
CA TRP A 103 4.99 -3.35 11.31
C TRP A 103 4.45 -2.98 9.93
N LEU A 104 3.32 -2.27 9.85
CA LEU A 104 2.82 -1.71 8.59
C LEU A 104 3.82 -0.71 7.98
N MET A 105 4.35 0.23 8.78
CA MET A 105 5.38 1.16 8.31
C MET A 105 6.67 0.44 7.89
N ALA A 106 7.11 -0.56 8.66
CA ALA A 106 8.30 -1.34 8.35
C ALA A 106 8.17 -2.06 7.00
N GLY A 107 7.01 -2.65 6.71
CA GLY A 107 6.72 -3.26 5.42
C GLY A 107 6.79 -2.24 4.27
N ILE A 108 6.19 -1.07 4.43
CA ILE A 108 6.20 0.00 3.42
C ILE A 108 7.62 0.52 3.17
N VAL A 109 8.38 0.79 4.23
CA VAL A 109 9.76 1.30 4.14
C VAL A 109 10.73 0.25 3.61
N LEU A 110 10.45 -1.05 3.81
CA LEU A 110 11.22 -2.11 3.17
C LEU A 110 10.91 -2.19 1.67
N TRP A 111 9.63 -2.16 1.30
CA TRP A 111 9.20 -2.35 -0.09
C TRP A 111 9.55 -1.16 -0.99
N ALA A 112 9.10 0.05 -0.65
CA ALA A 112 9.11 1.18 -1.59
C ALA A 112 10.50 1.55 -2.13
N PRO A 113 11.59 1.59 -1.33
CA PRO A 113 12.91 1.93 -1.88
C PRO A 113 13.39 0.93 -2.94
N GLN A 114 13.07 -0.35 -2.77
CA GLN A 114 13.47 -1.39 -3.72
C GLN A 114 12.67 -1.28 -5.02
N ASP A 115 11.36 -1.09 -4.92
CA ASP A 115 10.45 -0.96 -6.07
C ASP A 115 10.81 0.28 -6.91
N MET A 116 10.98 1.41 -6.23
CA MET A 116 11.37 2.66 -6.87
C MET A 116 12.77 2.57 -7.50
N TRP A 117 13.73 1.91 -6.84
CA TRP A 117 15.08 1.76 -7.39
C TRP A 117 15.09 0.90 -8.66
N LEU A 118 14.39 -0.23 -8.66
CA LEU A 118 14.28 -1.09 -9.84
C LEU A 118 13.56 -0.36 -10.98
N SER A 119 12.48 0.36 -10.68
CA SER A 119 11.72 1.14 -11.67
C SER A 119 12.55 2.28 -12.27
N TRP A 120 13.37 2.95 -11.47
CA TRP A 120 14.28 4.00 -11.93
C TRP A 120 15.28 3.47 -12.97
N GLN A 121 15.85 2.27 -12.76
CA GLN A 121 16.88 1.70 -13.65
C GLN A 121 16.40 1.52 -15.09
N VAL A 122 15.09 1.34 -15.28
CA VAL A 122 14.47 1.13 -16.60
C VAL A 122 13.63 2.34 -17.05
N GLY A 123 13.72 3.47 -16.35
CA GLY A 123 13.03 4.71 -16.73
C GLY A 123 11.51 4.70 -16.52
N MET A 124 10.99 3.81 -15.67
CA MET A 124 9.55 3.70 -15.36
C MET A 124 9.11 4.80 -14.37
N SER A 125 8.90 6.02 -14.88
CA SER A 125 8.52 7.17 -14.06
C SER A 125 7.13 7.05 -13.43
N SER A 126 6.21 6.32 -14.06
CA SER A 126 4.86 6.06 -13.55
C SER A 126 4.90 5.36 -12.19
N HIS A 127 5.78 4.38 -12.02
CA HIS A 127 5.94 3.66 -10.75
C HIS A 127 6.44 4.59 -9.65
N LEU A 128 7.44 5.44 -9.95
CA LEU A 128 7.96 6.40 -8.97
C LEU A 128 6.86 7.34 -8.45
N TRP A 129 5.96 7.79 -9.33
CA TRP A 129 4.82 8.64 -8.93
C TRP A 129 3.81 7.89 -8.08
N ILE A 130 3.44 6.67 -8.49
CA ILE A 130 2.49 5.82 -7.76
C ILE A 130 3.02 5.49 -6.37
N ASP A 131 4.29 5.10 -6.25
CA ASP A 131 4.92 4.74 -4.99
C ASP A 131 5.07 5.95 -4.08
N SER A 132 5.51 7.09 -4.63
CA SER A 132 5.61 8.34 -3.87
C SER A 132 4.25 8.75 -3.31
N PHE A 133 3.18 8.63 -4.11
CA PHE A 133 1.83 8.88 -3.65
C PHE A 133 1.42 7.91 -2.54
N ALA A 134 1.68 6.61 -2.70
CA ALA A 134 1.40 5.60 -1.69
C ALA A 134 2.11 5.91 -0.35
N LEU A 135 3.39 6.29 -0.39
CA LEU A 135 4.16 6.70 0.79
C LEU A 135 3.51 7.90 1.50
N LEU A 136 3.13 8.92 0.74
CA LEU A 136 2.52 10.14 1.27
C LEU A 136 1.16 9.91 1.91
N VAL A 137 0.36 8.98 1.38
CA VAL A 137 -1.00 8.73 1.91
C VAL A 137 -1.05 7.65 2.99
N LEU A 138 -0.01 6.82 3.14
CA LEU A 138 0.02 5.74 4.14
C LEU A 138 0.88 6.06 5.36
N LEU A 139 2.08 6.64 5.18
CA LEU A 139 3.00 6.85 6.29
C LEU A 139 2.50 7.88 7.31
N PRO A 140 1.91 9.04 6.94
CA PRO A 140 1.46 10.00 7.93
C PRO A 140 0.33 9.48 8.85
N PRO A 141 -0.74 8.81 8.33
CA PRO A 141 -1.72 8.14 9.17
C PRO A 141 -1.10 7.13 10.14
N LEU A 142 -0.20 6.27 9.66
CA LEU A 142 0.45 5.25 10.47
C LEU A 142 1.33 5.84 11.57
N ALA A 143 2.14 6.85 11.23
CA ALA A 143 2.99 7.55 12.19
C ALA A 143 2.15 8.24 13.27
N TRP A 144 1.02 8.84 12.89
CA TRP A 144 0.10 9.45 13.85
C TRP A 144 -0.51 8.40 14.78
N LEU A 145 -1.04 7.30 14.23
CA LEU A 145 -1.65 6.20 15.00
C LEU A 145 -0.66 5.54 15.96
N TYR A 146 0.57 5.31 15.51
CA TYR A 146 1.66 4.82 16.33
C TYR A 146 1.92 5.71 17.55
N ARG A 147 2.09 7.03 17.33
CA ARG A 147 2.36 7.98 18.40
C ARG A 147 1.17 8.10 19.36
N HIS A 148 -0.04 8.17 18.81
CA HIS A 148 -1.27 8.26 19.59
C HIS A 148 -1.42 7.06 20.53
N ASP A 149 -1.43 5.84 19.99
CA ASP A 149 -1.69 4.64 20.79
C ASP A 149 -0.52 4.36 21.76
N ARG A 150 0.74 4.66 21.40
CA ARG A 150 1.90 4.52 22.31
C ARG A 150 1.81 5.45 23.52
N LEU A 151 1.37 6.69 23.32
CA LEU A 151 1.18 7.65 24.41
C LEU A 151 0.05 7.20 25.34
N THR A 152 -1.06 6.70 24.78
CA THR A 152 -2.17 6.15 25.57
C THR A 152 -1.73 4.94 26.40
N SER A 153 -0.98 3.99 25.83
CA SER A 153 -0.49 2.82 26.57
C SER A 153 0.38 3.20 27.77
N ARG A 154 1.24 4.22 27.64
CA ARG A 154 2.11 4.71 28.73
C ARG A 154 1.35 5.42 29.85
N SER A 155 0.17 5.97 29.57
CA SER A 155 -0.65 6.63 30.60
C SER A 155 -1.46 5.66 31.46
N LEU A 156 -1.55 4.38 31.04
CA LEU A 156 -2.31 3.33 31.71
C LEU A 156 -1.42 2.36 32.52
N SER A 157 -0.09 2.51 32.43
CA SER A 157 0.93 1.74 33.15
C SER A 157 1.49 2.54 34.32
#